data_AF-A0AAV5TZM0-F1
#
_entry.id   AF-A0AAV5TZM0-F1
#
_cell.length_a   1.000
_cell.length_b   1.000
_cell.length_c   1.000
_cell.angle_alpha   90.00
_cell.angle_beta   90.00
_cell.angle_gamma   90.00
#
_symmetry.space_group_name_H-M   'P 1'
#
loop_
_entity.id
_entity.type
_entity.pdbx_description
1 polymer ?
#
loop_
_entity_poly.entity_id
_entity_poly.type
_entity_poly.pdbx_seq_one_letter_code
_entity_poly.pdbx_strand_id
1 'polypeptide(L)'
;ISFSSAMHRSVFILCIFLTLLSATVIPPKNSMVAPNTALCNTCMGFVTEVKTIVDSNYDDTKQALLSSCSRFFSFLPLLEYQCDVIVVYDLASLLHSIDRHTESPQGACYDFFHLCEKPV
;
A
#
# COMPACT_ATOMS: atom_id res chain seq x y z
N ILE A 1 -54.71 -19.70 -10.70
CA ILE A 1 -53.77 -20.33 -11.66
C ILE A 1 -53.75 -19.40 -12.87
N SER A 2 -52.71 -18.70 -13.29
CA SER A 2 -51.27 -18.85 -13.08
C SER A 2 -50.56 -17.50 -13.31
N PHE A 3 -49.56 -17.26 -12.47
CA PHE A 3 -48.23 -16.71 -12.77
C PHE A 3 -48.01 -15.99 -14.10
N SER A 4 -47.95 -14.65 -14.09
CA SER A 4 -47.23 -13.91 -15.15
C SER A 4 -46.82 -12.49 -14.73
N SER A 5 -46.11 -12.36 -13.60
CA SER A 5 -45.42 -11.09 -13.26
C SER A 5 -43.98 -11.29 -12.75
N ALA A 6 -43.51 -12.54 -12.70
CA ALA A 6 -42.17 -12.87 -12.22
C ALA A 6 -41.09 -12.89 -13.31
N MET A 7 -41.46 -12.97 -14.60
CA MET A 7 -40.47 -13.17 -15.67
C MET A 7 -39.75 -11.90 -16.14
N HIS A 8 -40.31 -10.70 -15.94
CA HIS A 8 -39.68 -9.46 -16.41
C HIS A 8 -38.58 -8.92 -15.49
N ARG A 9 -38.62 -9.24 -14.19
CA ARG A 9 -37.62 -8.76 -13.23
C ARG A 9 -36.30 -9.53 -13.26
N SER A 10 -36.30 -10.79 -13.68
CA SER A 10 -35.07 -11.60 -13.71
C SER A 10 -34.15 -11.27 -14.89
N VAL A 11 -34.68 -10.82 -16.03
CA VAL A 11 -33.87 -10.55 -17.23
C VAL A 11 -33.05 -9.27 -17.06
N PHE A 12 -33.58 -8.26 -16.35
CA PHE A 12 -32.85 -7.01 -16.09
C PHE A 12 -31.67 -7.18 -15.12
N ILE A 13 -31.76 -8.12 -14.18
CA ILE A 13 -30.68 -8.36 -13.22
C ILE A 13 -29.51 -9.08 -13.90
N LEU A 14 -29.78 -9.96 -14.87
CA LEU A 14 -28.73 -10.71 -15.57
C LEU A 14 -27.85 -9.83 -16.47
N CYS A 15 -28.41 -8.79 -17.08
CA CYS A 15 -27.65 -7.88 -17.95
C CYS A 15 -26.67 -6.97 -17.19
N ILE A 16 -26.96 -6.65 -15.92
CA ILE A 16 -26.07 -5.80 -15.09
C ILE A 16 -24.83 -6.59 -14.65
N PHE A 17 -24.93 -7.92 -14.48
CA PHE A 17 -23.76 -8.74 -14.11
C PHE A 17 -22.78 -8.97 -15.26
N LEU A 18 -23.21 -8.87 -16.52
CA LEU A 18 -22.35 -9.13 -17.69
C LEU A 18 -21.49 -7.92 -18.12
N THR A 19 -21.80 -6.69 -17.68
CA THR A 19 -20.98 -5.51 -17.99
C THR A 19 -19.87 -5.22 -16.98
N LEU A 20 -19.82 -5.96 -15.87
CA LEU A 20 -18.77 -5.86 -14.84
C LEU A 20 -17.54 -6.75 -15.10
N LEU A 21 -17.53 -7.53 -16.18
CA LEU A 21 -16.48 -8.51 -16.49
C LEU A 21 -15.44 -8.06 -17.53
N SER A 22 -15.53 -6.85 -18.07
CA SER A 22 -14.56 -6.31 -19.05
C SER A 22 -13.55 -5.32 -18.47
N ALA A 23 -13.40 -5.26 -17.15
CA ALA A 23 -12.33 -4.52 -16.48
C ALA A 23 -11.28 -5.43 -15.84
N THR A 24 -10.98 -6.60 -16.43
CA THR A 24 -9.64 -7.17 -16.23
C THR A 24 -8.69 -6.38 -17.12
N VAL A 25 -8.31 -5.19 -16.66
CA VAL A 25 -7.09 -4.52 -17.10
C VAL A 25 -5.96 -5.47 -16.74
N ILE A 26 -5.57 -6.33 -17.68
CA ILE A 26 -4.32 -7.07 -17.60
C ILE A 26 -3.25 -6.00 -17.85
N PRO A 27 -2.50 -5.54 -16.84
CA PRO A 27 -1.42 -4.60 -17.10
C PRO A 27 -0.42 -5.30 -18.03
N PRO A 28 -0.01 -4.67 -19.15
CA PRO A 28 0.98 -5.24 -20.04
C PRO A 28 2.27 -5.47 -19.24
N LYS A 29 2.79 -6.70 -19.30
CA LYS A 29 3.98 -7.20 -18.59
C LYS A 29 5.31 -6.55 -19.06
N ASN A 30 5.25 -5.40 -19.75
CA ASN A 30 6.34 -4.85 -20.56
C ASN A 30 6.43 -3.31 -20.53
N SER A 31 5.99 -2.63 -19.47
CA SER A 31 6.36 -1.21 -19.26
C SER A 31 6.47 -0.86 -17.78
N MET A 32 7.57 -1.29 -17.15
CA MET A 32 8.04 -0.71 -15.89
C MET A 32 9.47 -0.18 -16.09
N VAL A 33 9.55 0.94 -16.78
CA VAL A 33 10.68 1.88 -16.81
C VAL A 33 9.98 3.24 -16.86
N ALA A 34 9.77 4.05 -15.82
CA ALA A 34 10.40 4.19 -14.51
C ALA A 34 9.36 4.62 -13.42
N PRO A 35 8.74 3.67 -12.69
CA PRO A 35 7.93 3.96 -11.49
C PRO A 35 8.77 4.13 -10.21
N ASN A 36 10.06 3.79 -10.27
CA ASN A 36 10.93 3.61 -9.11
C ASN A 36 11.15 4.92 -8.34
N THR A 37 11.34 6.05 -9.04
CA THR A 37 11.72 7.32 -8.39
C THR A 37 10.57 7.92 -7.57
N ALA A 38 9.33 7.86 -8.08
CA ALA A 38 8.18 8.39 -7.35
C ALA A 38 7.88 7.56 -6.09
N LEU A 39 7.86 6.23 -6.23
CA LEU A 39 7.68 5.30 -5.12
C LEU A 39 8.82 5.39 -4.10
N CYS A 40 10.06 5.56 -4.58
CA CYS A 40 11.23 5.77 -3.74
C CYS A 40 11.12 7.06 -2.92
N ASN A 41 10.75 8.19 -3.54
CA ASN A 41 10.54 9.45 -2.83
C ASN A 41 9.44 9.34 -1.77
N THR A 42 8.34 8.66 -2.09
CA THR A 42 7.25 8.43 -1.13
C THR A 42 7.71 7.54 0.02
N CYS A 43 8.51 6.50 -0.26
CA CYS A 43 9.10 5.65 0.76
C CYS A 43 10.05 6.43 1.67
N MET A 44 10.91 7.27 1.10
CA MET A 44 11.84 8.10 1.88
C MET A 44 11.08 9.04 2.82
N GLY A 45 9.96 9.62 2.34
CA GLY A 45 9.05 10.40 3.16
C GLY A 45 8.49 9.60 4.33
N PHE A 46 7.98 8.39 4.07
CA PHE A 46 7.46 7.48 5.09
C PHE A 46 8.53 7.09 6.13
N VAL A 47 9.71 6.68 5.70
CA VAL A 47 10.83 6.33 6.59
C VAL A 47 11.21 7.50 7.51
N THR A 48 11.25 8.71 6.96
CA THR A 48 11.55 9.93 7.72
C THR A 48 10.45 10.23 8.75
N GLU A 49 9.19 10.06 8.38
CA GLU A 49 8.02 10.23 9.26
C GLU A 49 8.04 9.19 10.40
N VAL A 50 8.30 7.91 10.10
CA VAL A 50 8.45 6.83 11.09
C VAL A 50 9.54 7.15 12.10
N LYS A 51 10.71 7.60 11.64
CA LYS A 51 11.82 7.98 12.52
C LYS A 51 11.41 9.12 13.46
N THR A 52 10.73 10.14 12.92
CA THR A 52 10.25 11.29 13.71
C THR A 52 9.23 10.88 14.76
N ILE A 53 8.30 9.98 14.42
CA ILE A 53 7.28 9.46 15.34
C ILE A 53 7.92 8.68 16.49
N VAL A 54 8.92 7.85 16.21
CA VAL A 54 9.61 7.06 17.25
C VAL A 54 10.52 7.93 18.13
N ASP A 55 11.28 8.85 17.54
CA ASP A 55 12.18 9.73 18.29
C ASP A 55 11.43 10.70 19.23
N SER A 56 10.18 11.04 18.89
CA SER A 56 9.34 11.94 19.69
C SER A 56 8.67 11.30 20.91
N ASN A 57 8.88 10.00 21.18
CA ASN A 57 8.34 9.28 22.35
C ASN A 57 6.85 9.56 22.58
N TYR A 58 6.03 9.45 21.53
CA TYR A 58 4.58 9.56 21.69
C TYR A 58 4.06 8.43 22.59
N ASP A 59 3.26 8.76 23.61
CA ASP A 59 2.46 7.75 24.33
C ASP A 59 1.58 6.93 23.35
N ASP A 60 1.22 7.54 22.22
CA ASP A 60 0.45 6.94 21.12
C ASP A 60 1.29 6.58 19.86
N THR A 61 2.59 6.29 20.02
CA THR A 61 3.53 5.98 18.91
C THR A 61 2.94 4.98 17.91
N LYS A 62 2.26 3.94 18.41
CA LYS A 62 1.62 2.91 17.58
C LYS A 62 0.51 3.47 16.68
N GLN A 63 -0.32 4.38 17.18
CA GLN A 63 -1.43 4.94 16.40
C GLN A 63 -0.94 5.91 15.33
N ALA A 64 0.08 6.71 15.66
CA ALA A 64 0.76 7.57 14.68
C ALA A 64 1.42 6.75 13.56
N LEU A 65 2.07 5.63 13.92
CA LEU A 65 2.64 4.68 12.96
C LEU A 65 1.60 4.04 12.05
N LEU A 66 0.48 3.57 12.61
CA LEU A 66 -0.61 3.00 11.82
C LEU A 66 -1.20 4.02 10.84
N SER A 67 -1.35 5.28 11.27
CA SER A 67 -1.84 6.37 10.42
C SER A 67 -0.88 6.70 9.27
N SER A 68 0.41 6.88 9.58
CA SER A 68 1.44 7.14 8.56
C SER A 68 1.57 5.97 7.60
N CYS A 69 1.53 4.74 8.11
CA CYS A 69 1.55 3.53 7.31
C CYS A 69 0.32 3.47 6.39
N SER A 70 -0.89 3.66 6.92
CA SER A 70 -2.12 3.59 6.11
C SER A 70 -2.10 4.63 4.99
N ARG A 71 -1.59 5.84 5.26
CA ARG A 71 -1.36 6.86 4.23
C ARG A 71 -0.35 6.38 3.19
N PHE A 72 0.77 5.78 3.60
CA PHE A 72 1.76 5.22 2.68
C PHE A 72 1.16 4.11 1.82
N PHE A 73 0.40 3.16 2.35
CA PHE A 73 -0.16 2.08 1.54
C PHE A 73 -1.47 2.44 0.83
N SER A 74 -2.04 3.64 1.05
CA SER A 74 -3.28 4.08 0.41
C SER A 74 -3.19 4.12 -1.12
N PHE A 75 -2.00 4.35 -1.68
CA PHE A 75 -1.76 4.33 -3.13
C PHE A 75 -1.49 2.92 -3.67
N LEU A 76 -1.38 1.91 -2.79
CA LEU A 76 -1.15 0.52 -3.13
C LEU A 76 -2.42 -0.30 -2.85
N PRO A 77 -3.31 -0.45 -3.84
CA PRO A 77 -4.50 -1.28 -3.67
C PRO A 77 -4.05 -2.71 -3.27
N LEU A 78 -4.63 -3.24 -2.18
CA LEU A 78 -4.31 -4.51 -1.48
C LEU A 78 -3.37 -4.41 -0.26
N LEU A 79 -2.70 -3.28 0.00
CA LEU A 79 -1.73 -3.18 1.12
C LEU A 79 -2.22 -2.45 2.37
N GLU A 80 -3.46 -1.95 2.39
CA GLU A 80 -4.03 -1.32 3.59
C GLU A 80 -4.05 -2.28 4.80
N TYR A 81 -4.31 -3.58 4.56
CA TYR A 81 -4.23 -4.63 5.57
C TYR A 81 -2.78 -4.98 5.98
N GLN A 82 -1.78 -4.66 5.15
CA GLN A 82 -0.39 -4.91 5.50
C GLN A 82 0.13 -3.92 6.53
N CYS A 83 -0.54 -2.78 6.75
CA CYS A 83 -0.10 -1.84 7.78
C CYS A 83 -0.18 -2.36 9.20
N ASP A 84 -1.30 -2.99 9.56
CA ASP A 84 -1.40 -3.62 10.87
C ASP A 84 -0.33 -4.70 11.03
N VAL A 85 -0.05 -5.47 9.96
CA VAL A 85 0.98 -6.51 9.99
C VAL A 85 2.37 -5.89 10.16
N ILE A 86 2.71 -4.88 9.37
CA ILE A 86 4.02 -4.21 9.40
C ILE A 86 4.22 -3.52 10.74
N VAL A 87 3.23 -2.79 11.26
CA VAL A 87 3.36 -2.07 12.55
C VAL A 87 3.37 -3.02 13.75
N VAL A 88 2.70 -4.17 13.68
CA VAL A 88 2.63 -5.13 14.80
C VAL A 88 3.79 -6.14 14.78
N TYR A 89 4.17 -6.65 13.61
CA TYR A 89 5.14 -7.76 13.48
C TYR A 89 6.49 -7.32 12.93
N ASP A 90 6.53 -6.37 11.99
CA ASP A 90 7.77 -5.99 11.30
C ASP A 90 8.32 -4.62 11.71
N LEU A 91 7.68 -3.92 12.65
CA LEU A 91 8.07 -2.56 13.05
C LEU A 91 9.50 -2.54 13.59
N ALA A 92 9.88 -3.53 14.40
CA ALA A 92 11.24 -3.64 14.91
C ALA A 92 12.26 -3.82 13.77
N SER A 93 11.92 -4.62 12.75
CA SER A 93 12.76 -4.83 11.56
C SER A 93 12.86 -3.58 10.70
N LEU A 94 11.74 -2.85 10.54
CA LEU A 94 11.69 -1.57 9.86
C LEU A 94 12.56 -0.54 10.58
N LEU A 95 12.38 -0.37 11.89
CA LEU A 95 13.18 0.55 12.69
C LEU A 95 14.66 0.19 12.67
N HIS A 96 14.99 -1.10 12.77
CA HIS A 96 16.36 -1.55 12.61
C HIS A 96 16.93 -1.21 11.23
N SER A 97 16.15 -1.33 10.16
CA SER A 97 16.56 -0.91 8.82
C SER A 97 16.78 0.61 8.75
N ILE A 98 15.89 1.40 9.34
CA ILE A 98 15.97 2.86 9.39
C ILE A 98 17.21 3.31 10.17
N ASP A 99 17.50 2.69 11.32
CA ASP A 99 18.66 3.01 12.15
C ASP A 99 20.00 2.58 11.54
N ARG A 100 20.00 1.60 10.62
CA ARG A 100 21.21 1.30 9.82
C ARG A 100 21.46 2.33 8.73
N HIS A 101 20.43 3.05 8.33
CA HIS A 101 20.44 4.01 7.22
C HIS A 101 20.08 5.42 7.69
N THR A 102 20.49 5.80 8.90
CA THR A 102 20.12 7.06 9.56
C THR A 102 20.45 8.30 8.74
N GLU A 103 21.53 8.24 7.97
CA GLU A 103 22.00 9.34 7.11
C GLU A 103 21.38 9.31 5.70
N SER A 104 20.69 8.22 5.32
CA SER A 104 20.12 8.03 3.99
C SER A 104 18.80 7.25 4.05
N PRO A 105 17.64 7.92 4.11
CA PRO A 105 16.33 7.23 4.07
C PRO A 105 16.15 6.40 2.78
N GLN A 106 16.89 6.73 1.72
CA GLN A 106 16.95 5.93 0.49
C GLN A 106 17.49 4.51 0.76
N GLY A 107 18.48 4.36 1.65
CA GLY A 107 19.05 3.07 2.03
C GLY A 107 18.03 2.14 2.69
N ALA A 108 17.23 2.67 3.62
CA ALA A 108 16.14 1.91 4.25
C ALA A 108 15.08 1.48 3.22
N CYS A 109 14.78 2.35 2.25
CA CYS A 109 13.84 2.08 1.16
C CYS A 109 14.38 1.09 0.11
N TYR A 110 15.69 1.02 -0.07
CA TYR A 110 16.35 0.00 -0.89
C TYR A 110 16.36 -1.35 -0.18
N ASP A 111 16.75 -1.39 1.09
CA ASP A 111 16.94 -2.62 1.85
C ASP A 111 15.63 -3.27 2.31
N PHE A 112 14.65 -2.49 2.77
CA PHE A 112 13.43 -3.02 3.38
C PHE A 112 12.26 -3.10 2.40
N PHE A 113 12.02 -2.02 1.65
CA PHE A 113 10.88 -1.95 0.72
C PHE A 113 11.24 -2.33 -0.72
N HIS A 114 12.54 -2.36 -1.06
CA HIS A 114 13.03 -2.59 -2.43
C HIS A 114 12.41 -1.63 -3.47
N LEU A 115 12.10 -0.40 -3.04
CA LEU A 115 11.46 0.63 -3.88
C LEU A 115 12.46 1.64 -4.46
N CYS A 116 13.66 1.74 -3.88
CA CYS A 116 14.73 2.62 -4.33
C CYS A 116 15.85 1.83 -5.01
N GLU A 117 16.68 2.54 -5.78
CA GLU A 117 17.98 2.03 -6.21
C GLU A 117 19.01 2.14 -5.08
N LYS A 118 20.05 1.32 -5.16
CA LYS A 118 21.15 1.32 -4.19
C LYS A 118 21.74 2.73 -4.09
N PRO A 119 21.81 3.34 -2.88
CA PRO A 119 22.43 4.64 -2.70
C PRO A 119 23.91 4.58 -3.09
N VAL A 120 24.38 5.61 -3.79
CA VAL A 120 25.77 5.76 -4.28
C VAL A 120 26.60 6.53 -3.28
#